data_AF-A0A923BI60-F1
#
_entry.id   AF-A0A923BI60-F1
#
_cell.length_a   1.000
_cell.length_b   1.000
_cell.length_c   1.000
_cell.angle_alpha   90.00
_cell.angle_beta   90.00
_cell.angle_gamma   90.00
#
_symmetry.space_group_name_H-M   'P 1'
#
loop_
_entity.id
_entity.type
_entity.pdbx_description
1 polymer ?
#
loop_
_entity_poly.entity_id
_entity_poly.type
_entity_poly.pdbx_seq_one_letter_code
_entity_poly.pdbx_strand_id
1 'polypeptide(L)'
;MFSVATVTARAAEHNYYLTVDGRPTLTSGTYTGQANPNSGRLTLLYAHWNDATPSSNHFHGIGVYSLTGAADAPTVLDTNGNNRLPETYTAQAPLTLQAGSGAYAGKLVSGENGEHYSDLSLFSIHDLAAAATLNPTSPEGYMYNSNAGYKNTPMGGLNLALEIVSISPGLNVGQAGLNQPGDRLAIGGEASWPFEPVFWTADNAAPGA
;
A
#
# COMPACT_ATOMS: atom_id res chain seq x y z
N MET A 1 -33.03 22.46 23.98
CA MET A 1 -31.71 21.82 23.93
C MET A 1 -31.63 21.06 22.62
N PHE A 2 -30.86 21.54 21.65
CA PHE A 2 -30.56 20.77 20.46
C PHE A 2 -29.31 19.93 20.77
N SER A 3 -29.44 18.61 20.71
CA SER A 3 -28.29 17.71 20.77
C SER A 3 -27.55 17.84 19.44
N VAL A 4 -26.33 18.37 19.48
CA VAL A 4 -25.44 18.34 18.32
C VAL A 4 -24.92 16.91 18.25
N ALA A 5 -25.43 16.12 17.31
CA ALA A 5 -24.82 14.84 17.00
C ALA A 5 -23.40 15.12 16.47
N THR A 6 -22.38 14.70 17.22
CA THR A 6 -21.01 14.73 16.74
C THR A 6 -20.91 13.75 15.58
N VAL A 7 -20.94 14.26 14.35
CA VAL A 7 -20.55 13.46 13.19
C VAL A 7 -19.03 13.33 13.28
N THR A 8 -18.58 12.21 13.83
CA THR A 8 -17.17 11.83 13.74
C THR A 8 -16.87 11.54 12.28
N ALA A 9 -16.11 12.41 11.63
CA ALA A 9 -15.63 12.16 10.28
C ALA A 9 -14.77 10.89 10.30
N ARG A 10 -15.16 9.89 9.52
CA ARG A 10 -14.34 8.71 9.24
C ARG A 10 -13.11 9.14 8.42
N ALA A 11 -11.99 8.45 8.59
CA ALA A 11 -10.91 8.60 7.62
C ALA A 11 -11.33 7.88 6.32
N ALA A 12 -10.81 8.32 5.18
CA ALA A 12 -11.04 7.60 3.95
C ALA A 12 -10.33 6.24 4.01
N GLU A 13 -11.08 5.18 3.64
CA GLU A 13 -10.56 3.84 3.51
C GLU A 13 -9.87 3.72 2.16
N HIS A 14 -8.56 3.48 2.17
CA HIS A 14 -7.75 3.31 0.96
C HIS A 14 -7.22 1.88 0.90
N ASN A 15 -6.93 1.41 -0.31
CA ASN A 15 -6.38 0.07 -0.50
C ASN A 15 -4.90 0.02 -0.12
N TYR A 16 -4.14 1.08 -0.36
CA TYR A 16 -2.69 1.08 -0.13
C TYR A 16 -2.20 2.21 0.77
N TYR A 17 -1.32 1.83 1.68
CA TYR A 17 -0.63 2.75 2.58
C TYR A 17 0.87 2.51 2.54
N LEU A 18 1.64 3.57 2.78
CA LEU A 18 3.08 3.54 2.94
C LEU A 18 3.43 3.78 4.41
N THR A 19 4.46 3.08 4.87
CA THR A 19 5.02 3.24 6.21
C THR A 19 6.51 2.91 6.24
N VAL A 20 7.17 3.14 7.37
CA VAL A 20 8.46 2.57 7.74
C VAL A 20 8.28 1.61 8.92
N ASP A 21 8.70 0.35 8.79
CA ASP A 21 8.59 -0.62 9.89
C ASP A 21 9.56 -0.27 11.03
N GLY A 22 9.02 0.22 12.14
CA GLY A 22 9.78 0.64 13.30
C GLY A 22 10.17 -0.50 14.26
N ARG A 23 9.78 -1.75 13.99
CA ARG A 23 10.12 -2.88 14.88
C ARG A 23 11.57 -3.30 14.69
N PRO A 24 12.43 -3.23 15.72
CA PRO A 24 13.80 -3.75 15.61
C PRO A 24 13.84 -5.28 15.67
N THR A 25 12.92 -5.90 16.40
CA THR A 25 12.87 -7.34 16.64
C THR A 25 11.47 -7.89 16.41
N LEU A 26 11.39 -9.16 16.03
CA LEU A 26 10.13 -9.88 15.89
C LEU A 26 9.62 -10.30 17.27
N THR A 27 8.36 -9.99 17.58
CA THR A 27 7.76 -10.23 18.90
C THR A 27 6.84 -11.45 18.93
N SER A 28 6.68 -12.15 17.80
CA SER A 28 5.77 -13.29 17.68
C SER A 28 6.19 -14.25 16.55
N GLY A 29 5.67 -15.48 16.59
CA GLY A 29 5.91 -16.51 15.57
C GLY A 29 7.22 -17.27 15.74
N THR A 30 7.56 -18.09 14.74
CA THR A 30 8.73 -18.99 14.74
C THR A 30 10.05 -18.27 15.01
N TYR A 31 10.19 -17.03 14.55
CA TYR A 31 11.42 -16.24 14.66
C TYR A 31 11.34 -15.17 15.76
N THR A 32 10.50 -15.38 16.79
CA THR A 32 10.42 -14.46 17.94
C THR A 32 11.80 -14.23 18.55
N GLY A 33 12.14 -12.97 18.82
CA GLY A 33 13.44 -12.55 19.36
C GLY A 33 14.51 -12.31 18.29
N GLN A 34 14.29 -12.73 17.04
CA GLN A 34 15.20 -12.43 15.93
C GLN A 34 15.08 -10.97 15.49
N ALA A 35 16.14 -10.46 14.87
CA ALA A 35 16.13 -9.14 14.23
C ALA A 35 15.08 -9.11 13.10
N ASN A 36 14.31 -8.02 13.03
CA ASN A 36 13.35 -7.83 11.95
C ASN A 36 14.09 -7.36 10.67
N PRO A 37 14.10 -8.14 9.58
CA PRO A 37 14.80 -7.74 8.35
C PRO A 37 14.18 -6.50 7.67
N ASN A 38 12.95 -6.13 8.05
CA ASN A 38 12.26 -4.95 7.55
C ASN A 38 12.47 -3.70 8.41
N SER A 39 13.16 -3.81 9.55
CA SER A 39 13.34 -2.68 10.47
C SER A 39 13.98 -1.47 9.75
N GLY A 40 13.35 -0.30 9.86
CA GLY A 40 13.81 0.94 9.25
C GLY A 40 13.60 1.02 7.73
N ARG A 41 12.91 0.06 7.11
CA ARG A 41 12.62 0.07 5.67
C ARG A 41 11.23 0.61 5.37
N LEU A 42 11.11 1.31 4.26
CA LEU A 42 9.82 1.64 3.67
C LEU A 42 9.08 0.34 3.32
N THR A 43 7.78 0.30 3.59
CA THR A 43 6.91 -0.84 3.34
C THR A 43 5.62 -0.35 2.68
N LEU A 44 5.22 -1.03 1.61
CA LEU A 44 3.89 -0.92 1.01
C LEU A 44 2.94 -1.86 1.76
N LEU A 45 1.80 -1.33 2.17
CA LEU A 45 0.76 -2.04 2.90
C LEU A 45 -0.49 -2.10 2.05
N TYR A 46 -1.04 -3.29 1.84
CA TYR A 46 -2.38 -3.48 1.32
C TYR A 46 -3.36 -3.67 2.48
N ALA A 47 -4.45 -2.89 2.48
CA ALA A 47 -5.41 -2.82 3.57
C ALA A 47 -6.58 -3.81 3.34
N HIS A 48 -6.78 -4.73 4.27
CA HIS A 48 -7.98 -5.57 4.31
C HIS A 48 -9.05 -4.95 5.21
N TRP A 49 -9.98 -4.22 4.59
CA TRP A 49 -11.13 -3.61 5.26
C TRP A 49 -12.30 -4.59 5.43
N ASN A 50 -12.90 -4.58 6.61
CA ASN A 50 -14.10 -5.34 6.95
C ASN A 50 -14.94 -4.56 7.97
N ASP A 51 -15.80 -3.68 7.46
CA ASP A 51 -16.72 -2.87 8.27
C ASP A 51 -17.70 -3.69 9.11
N ALA A 52 -18.07 -4.89 8.66
CA ALA A 52 -18.95 -5.77 9.41
C ALA A 52 -18.23 -6.43 10.60
N THR A 53 -16.92 -6.65 10.50
CA THR A 53 -16.08 -7.22 11.57
C THR A 53 -14.77 -6.42 11.70
N PRO A 54 -14.83 -5.18 12.23
CA PRO A 54 -13.68 -4.28 12.26
C PRO A 54 -12.43 -4.86 12.94
N SER A 55 -12.61 -5.73 13.93
CA SER A 55 -11.51 -6.42 14.64
C SER A 55 -10.70 -7.37 13.75
N SER A 56 -11.17 -7.67 12.54
CA SER A 56 -10.44 -8.47 11.54
C SER A 56 -9.63 -7.62 10.56
N ASN A 57 -9.73 -6.29 10.64
CA ASN A 57 -8.98 -5.38 9.78
C ASN A 57 -7.48 -5.51 10.05
N HIS A 58 -6.70 -5.64 8.98
CA HIS A 58 -5.25 -5.74 9.05
C HIS A 58 -4.59 -5.36 7.73
N PHE A 59 -3.27 -5.16 7.80
CA PHE A 59 -2.44 -4.92 6.62
C PHE A 59 -1.70 -6.18 6.17
N HIS A 60 -1.58 -6.33 4.85
CA HIS A 60 -0.59 -7.20 4.21
C HIS A 60 0.62 -6.37 3.79
N GLY A 61 1.82 -6.80 4.17
CA GLY A 61 3.06 -6.19 3.68
C GLY A 61 3.38 -6.70 2.28
N ILE A 62 3.44 -5.79 1.31
CA ILE A 62 3.83 -6.07 -0.07
C ILE A 62 5.33 -5.81 -0.22
N GLY A 63 6.03 -6.74 -0.85
CA GLY A 63 7.48 -6.64 -1.06
C GLY A 63 8.31 -6.54 0.22
N VAL A 64 7.90 -7.24 1.29
CA VAL A 64 8.65 -7.31 2.56
C VAL A 64 9.60 -8.51 2.59
N TYR A 65 10.74 -8.34 3.27
CA TYR A 65 11.67 -9.43 3.55
C TYR A 65 11.07 -10.39 4.57
N SER A 66 11.39 -11.68 4.46
CA SER A 66 10.98 -12.69 5.43
C SER A 66 12.17 -13.48 5.95
N LEU A 67 11.97 -14.23 7.04
CA LEU A 67 12.96 -15.16 7.56
C LEU A 67 12.57 -16.58 7.17
N THR A 68 13.56 -17.40 6.81
CA THR A 68 13.41 -18.82 6.50
C THR A 68 14.52 -19.65 7.14
N GLY A 69 14.30 -20.96 7.27
CA GLY A 69 15.26 -21.90 7.86
C GLY A 69 15.10 -22.10 9.37
N ALA A 70 16.20 -22.48 10.04
CA ALA A 70 16.20 -22.75 11.47
C ALA A 70 16.01 -21.46 12.29
N ALA A 71 15.25 -21.53 13.38
CA ALA A 71 14.86 -20.35 14.15
C ALA A 71 16.03 -19.67 14.89
N ASP A 72 17.09 -20.40 15.20
CA ASP A 72 18.30 -19.92 15.87
C ASP A 72 19.35 -19.36 14.91
N ALA A 73 19.27 -19.72 13.63
CA ALA A 73 20.12 -19.22 12.55
C ALA A 73 19.31 -19.03 11.25
N PRO A 74 18.35 -18.09 11.23
CA PRO A 74 17.51 -17.88 10.07
C PRO A 74 18.31 -17.22 8.95
N THR A 75 17.83 -17.42 7.73
CA THR A 75 18.29 -16.69 6.55
C THR A 75 17.23 -15.69 6.13
N VAL A 76 17.67 -14.52 5.67
CA VAL A 76 16.75 -13.53 5.10
C VAL A 76 16.39 -13.98 3.69
N LEU A 77 15.11 -14.22 3.47
CA LEU A 77 14.54 -14.42 2.16
C LEU A 77 14.12 -13.05 1.61
N ASP A 78 14.68 -12.72 0.44
CA ASP A 78 14.32 -11.53 -0.31
C ASP A 78 12.83 -11.57 -0.72
N THR A 79 12.32 -10.46 -1.20
CA THR A 79 10.89 -10.15 -1.43
C THR A 79 10.23 -10.99 -2.56
N ASN A 80 10.87 -12.08 -3.01
CA ASN A 80 10.64 -12.72 -4.32
C ASN A 80 9.26 -13.37 -4.52
N GLY A 81 8.44 -13.51 -3.46
CA GLY A 81 7.08 -14.04 -3.57
C GLY A 81 5.99 -12.99 -3.79
N ASN A 82 6.26 -11.72 -3.46
CA ASN A 82 5.21 -10.72 -3.27
C ASN A 82 5.51 -9.31 -3.81
N ASN A 83 6.37 -9.20 -4.83
CA ASN A 83 6.59 -7.96 -5.58
C ASN A 83 5.61 -7.79 -6.75
N ARG A 84 4.35 -8.18 -6.55
CA ARG A 84 3.32 -8.11 -7.57
C ARG A 84 1.99 -7.73 -6.94
N LEU A 85 1.22 -6.95 -7.69
CA LEU A 85 -0.19 -6.69 -7.43
C LEU A 85 -1.01 -7.32 -8.59
N PRO A 86 -2.05 -8.12 -8.32
CA PRO A 86 -2.37 -8.74 -7.02
C PRO A 86 -1.28 -9.69 -6.51
N GLU A 87 -1.27 -9.93 -5.20
CA GLU A 87 -0.32 -10.84 -4.53
C GLU A 87 -0.36 -12.25 -5.12
N THR A 88 0.79 -12.83 -5.45
CA THR A 88 0.89 -14.07 -6.26
C THR A 88 0.12 -15.26 -5.67
N TYR A 89 0.10 -15.39 -4.33
CA TYR A 89 -0.56 -16.51 -3.65
C TYR A 89 -2.09 -16.51 -3.83
N THR A 90 -2.67 -15.36 -4.20
CA THR A 90 -4.12 -15.24 -4.44
C THR A 90 -4.57 -15.89 -5.74
N ALA A 91 -3.62 -16.18 -6.66
CA ALA A 91 -3.89 -16.63 -8.02
C ALA A 91 -4.88 -15.75 -8.80
N GLN A 92 -5.07 -14.49 -8.37
CA GLN A 92 -5.94 -13.54 -9.06
C GLN A 92 -5.36 -13.18 -10.42
N ALA A 93 -6.28 -12.90 -11.35
CA ALA A 93 -5.91 -12.35 -12.65
C ALA A 93 -5.20 -11.00 -12.48
N PRO A 94 -4.39 -10.56 -13.46
CA PRO A 94 -3.90 -9.18 -13.50
C PRO A 94 -5.06 -8.17 -13.41
N LEU A 95 -4.76 -6.96 -12.91
CA LEU A 95 -5.76 -5.90 -12.74
C LEU A 95 -6.44 -5.56 -14.06
N THR A 96 -7.78 -5.49 -14.06
CA THR A 96 -8.55 -5.14 -15.25
C THR A 96 -8.42 -3.64 -15.52
N LEU A 97 -7.97 -3.27 -16.72
CA LEU A 97 -8.01 -1.89 -17.18
C LEU A 97 -9.39 -1.54 -17.78
N GLN A 98 -9.83 -0.31 -17.56
CA GLN A 98 -11.14 0.18 -18.00
C GLN A 98 -11.01 1.21 -19.12
N ALA A 99 -12.08 1.42 -19.88
CA ALA A 99 -12.10 2.47 -20.90
C ALA A 99 -11.90 3.85 -20.26
N GLY A 100 -10.87 4.57 -20.72
CA GLY A 100 -10.54 5.91 -20.26
C GLY A 100 -11.52 6.97 -20.80
N SER A 101 -11.56 8.11 -20.11
CA SER A 101 -12.35 9.28 -20.48
C SER A 101 -11.50 10.55 -20.43
N GLY A 102 -12.01 11.66 -20.97
CA GLY A 102 -11.29 12.95 -20.98
C GLY A 102 -9.93 12.84 -21.67
N ALA A 103 -8.85 13.16 -20.93
CA ALA A 103 -7.47 13.04 -21.42
C ALA A 103 -7.06 11.60 -21.78
N TYR A 104 -7.83 10.61 -21.33
CA TYR A 104 -7.64 9.20 -21.62
C TYR A 104 -8.70 8.60 -22.56
N ALA A 105 -9.47 9.43 -23.28
CA ALA A 105 -10.40 8.91 -24.29
C ALA A 105 -9.65 8.09 -25.37
N GLY A 106 -10.16 6.89 -25.68
CA GLY A 106 -9.51 5.96 -26.61
C GLY A 106 -8.34 5.17 -26.02
N LYS A 107 -8.24 5.08 -24.68
CA LYS A 107 -7.23 4.31 -23.96
C LYS A 107 -7.88 3.36 -22.97
N LEU A 108 -7.11 2.38 -22.51
CA LEU A 108 -7.43 1.59 -21.31
C LEU A 108 -6.61 2.13 -20.13
N VAL A 109 -7.23 2.29 -18.97
CA VAL A 109 -6.64 2.91 -17.77
C VAL A 109 -6.85 2.05 -16.53
N SER A 110 -5.92 2.13 -15.57
CA SER A 110 -6.10 1.61 -14.23
C SER A 110 -7.04 2.50 -13.42
N GLY A 111 -7.73 1.93 -12.44
CA GLY A 111 -8.57 2.66 -11.51
C GLY A 111 -9.46 1.73 -10.70
N GLU A 112 -10.03 2.28 -9.63
CA GLU A 112 -10.99 1.59 -8.77
C GLU A 112 -12.18 1.08 -9.60
N ASN A 113 -12.40 -0.23 -9.53
CA ASN A 113 -13.42 -0.91 -10.33
C ASN A 113 -14.23 -1.95 -9.54
N GLY A 114 -14.07 -1.99 -8.22
CA GLY A 114 -14.65 -2.98 -7.31
C GLY A 114 -13.84 -4.28 -7.20
N GLU A 115 -12.82 -4.49 -8.03
CA GLU A 115 -11.86 -5.56 -7.84
C GLU A 115 -10.90 -5.21 -6.70
N HIS A 116 -10.49 -6.21 -5.93
CA HIS A 116 -9.37 -6.08 -5.02
C HIS A 116 -8.15 -5.54 -5.75
N TYR A 117 -7.34 -4.73 -5.06
CA TYR A 117 -6.11 -4.14 -5.60
C TYR A 117 -6.29 -3.08 -6.71
N SER A 118 -7.51 -2.79 -7.18
CA SER A 118 -7.74 -1.94 -8.36
C SER A 118 -7.53 -0.43 -8.11
N ASP A 119 -7.89 0.09 -6.93
CA ASP A 119 -7.49 1.43 -6.50
C ASP A 119 -6.00 1.46 -6.11
N LEU A 120 -5.15 1.89 -7.05
CA LEU A 120 -3.70 1.98 -6.91
C LEU A 120 -3.21 3.26 -6.22
N SER A 121 -4.12 4.06 -5.65
CA SER A 121 -3.75 5.25 -4.89
C SER A 121 -2.98 4.88 -3.62
N LEU A 122 -1.94 5.66 -3.31
CA LEU A 122 -1.03 5.44 -2.19
C LEU A 122 -1.17 6.57 -1.17
N PHE A 123 -1.34 6.21 0.09
CA PHE A 123 -1.51 7.14 1.21
C PHE A 123 -0.49 6.89 2.32
N SER A 124 -0.37 7.81 3.28
CA SER A 124 0.43 7.53 4.47
C SER A 124 -0.41 6.76 5.48
N ILE A 125 0.16 5.75 6.15
CA ILE A 125 -0.55 5.10 7.28
C ILE A 125 -0.99 6.12 8.36
N HIS A 126 -0.27 7.24 8.46
CA HIS A 126 -0.56 8.32 9.41
C HIS A 126 -1.86 9.07 9.10
N ASP A 127 -2.43 8.93 7.89
CA ASP A 127 -3.75 9.49 7.55
C ASP A 127 -4.87 8.86 8.39
N LEU A 128 -4.65 7.64 8.90
CA LEU A 128 -5.59 6.95 9.81
C LEU A 128 -5.44 7.37 11.27
N ALA A 129 -4.34 8.05 11.66
CA ALA A 129 -3.97 8.23 13.06
C ALA A 129 -5.00 9.02 13.87
N ALA A 130 -5.59 10.07 13.28
CA ALA A 130 -6.59 10.90 13.94
C ALA A 130 -7.88 10.10 14.22
N ALA A 131 -8.40 9.39 13.23
CA ALA A 131 -9.59 8.55 13.37
C ALA A 131 -9.36 7.40 14.37
N ALA A 132 -8.20 6.75 14.27
CA ALA A 132 -7.81 5.66 15.17
C ALA A 132 -7.66 6.12 16.62
N THR A 133 -7.15 7.33 16.85
CA THR A 133 -7.05 7.92 18.20
C THR A 133 -8.42 8.24 18.78
N LEU A 134 -9.32 8.76 17.94
CA LEU A 134 -10.66 9.17 18.36
C LEU A 134 -11.56 7.97 18.68
N ASN A 135 -11.44 6.87 17.91
CA ASN A 135 -12.19 5.64 18.17
C ASN A 135 -11.31 4.40 17.87
N PRO A 136 -10.59 3.86 18.88
CA PRO A 136 -9.70 2.71 18.69
C PRO A 136 -10.40 1.41 18.25
N THR A 137 -11.72 1.33 18.44
CA THR A 137 -12.55 0.16 18.06
C THR A 137 -13.30 0.35 16.73
N SER A 138 -13.06 1.44 16.02
CA SER A 138 -13.54 1.65 14.65
C SER A 138 -12.77 0.79 13.65
N PRO A 139 -13.28 0.60 12.41
CA PRO A 139 -12.52 0.02 11.31
C PRO A 139 -11.10 0.60 11.18
N GLU A 140 -10.98 1.93 11.23
CA GLU A 140 -9.72 2.66 11.13
C GLU A 140 -8.84 2.45 12.37
N GLY A 141 -9.47 2.41 13.55
CA GLY A 141 -8.83 2.08 14.82
C GLY A 141 -8.18 0.70 14.81
N TYR A 142 -8.93 -0.32 14.38
CA TYR A 142 -8.38 -1.67 14.26
C TYR A 142 -7.33 -1.75 13.15
N MET A 143 -7.58 -1.16 11.99
CA MET A 143 -6.62 -1.15 10.88
C MET A 143 -5.28 -0.54 11.30
N TYR A 144 -5.30 0.69 11.81
CA TYR A 144 -4.12 1.43 12.25
C TYR A 144 -3.37 0.72 13.38
N ASN A 145 -4.09 0.02 14.26
CA ASN A 145 -3.49 -0.69 15.39
C ASN A 145 -3.14 -2.16 15.11
N SER A 146 -3.52 -2.70 13.96
CA SER A 146 -3.35 -4.13 13.59
C SER A 146 -1.91 -4.61 13.63
N ASN A 147 -0.94 -3.72 13.38
CA ASN A 147 0.48 -4.03 13.39
C ASN A 147 1.29 -3.01 14.19
N ALA A 148 1.90 -3.46 15.28
CA ALA A 148 2.63 -2.59 16.21
C ALA A 148 3.82 -1.84 15.57
N GLY A 149 4.41 -2.33 14.47
CA GLY A 149 5.58 -1.69 13.86
C GLY A 149 5.32 -0.56 12.88
N TYR A 150 4.16 -0.57 12.24
CA TYR A 150 3.88 0.32 11.12
C TYR A 150 3.44 1.72 11.56
N LYS A 151 2.93 1.89 12.77
CA LYS A 151 2.46 3.20 13.26
C LYS A 151 3.52 3.99 14.05
N ASN A 152 4.60 3.34 14.45
CA ASN A 152 5.54 3.90 15.44
C ASN A 152 6.63 4.78 14.82
N THR A 153 6.80 4.76 13.50
CA THR A 153 7.85 5.53 12.82
C THR A 153 7.24 6.73 12.12
N PRO A 154 7.58 7.97 12.53
CA PRO A 154 7.23 9.15 11.77
C PRO A 154 7.81 9.07 10.35
N MET A 155 7.00 9.44 9.36
CA MET A 155 7.47 9.58 7.97
C MET A 155 7.89 11.02 7.62
N GLY A 156 7.79 11.94 8.59
CA GLY A 156 8.22 13.32 8.44
C GLY A 156 9.74 13.42 8.23
N GLY A 157 10.16 14.26 7.28
CA GLY A 157 11.56 14.45 6.91
C GLY A 157 12.16 13.36 6.03
N LEU A 158 11.37 12.37 5.59
CA LEU A 158 11.82 11.38 4.61
C LEU A 158 11.80 11.99 3.20
N ASN A 159 12.80 11.69 2.38
CA ASN A 159 12.72 11.97 0.95
C ASN A 159 12.17 10.74 0.24
N LEU A 160 10.84 10.67 0.10
CA LEU A 160 10.21 9.56 -0.60
C LEU A 160 10.09 9.85 -2.09
N ALA A 161 10.52 8.89 -2.90
CA ALA A 161 10.38 8.94 -4.34
C ALA A 161 9.89 7.60 -4.89
N LEU A 162 9.15 7.66 -5.99
CA LEU A 162 8.93 6.51 -6.86
C LEU A 162 9.98 6.49 -7.94
N GLU A 163 10.46 5.29 -8.25
CA GLU A 163 11.36 5.03 -9.36
C GLU A 163 10.73 3.99 -10.27
N ILE A 164 10.76 4.25 -11.58
CA ILE A 164 10.48 3.18 -12.56
C ILE A 164 11.74 2.33 -12.64
N VAL A 165 11.67 1.09 -12.16
CA VAL A 165 12.78 0.12 -12.32
C VAL A 165 12.72 -0.56 -13.68
N SER A 166 11.51 -0.81 -14.17
CA SER A 166 11.22 -1.41 -15.49
C SER A 166 9.80 -1.07 -15.90
N ILE A 167 9.53 -0.98 -17.21
CA ILE A 167 8.19 -0.79 -17.76
C ILE A 167 8.03 -1.60 -19.05
N SER A 168 6.89 -2.29 -19.20
CA SER A 168 6.59 -3.07 -20.40
C SER A 168 6.32 -2.15 -21.59
N PRO A 169 6.70 -2.53 -22.83
CA PRO A 169 6.36 -1.78 -24.02
C PRO A 169 4.85 -1.58 -24.17
N GLY A 170 4.41 -0.32 -24.28
CA GLY A 170 2.99 0.03 -24.44
C GLY A 170 2.27 0.40 -23.15
N LEU A 171 2.83 0.06 -21.98
CA LEU A 171 2.37 0.58 -20.70
C LEU A 171 2.94 1.99 -20.47
N ASN A 172 2.09 2.88 -19.97
CA ASN A 172 2.46 4.27 -19.70
C ASN A 172 1.96 4.66 -18.31
N VAL A 173 2.65 5.62 -17.68
CA VAL A 173 2.20 6.24 -16.43
C VAL A 173 1.69 7.64 -16.76
N GLY A 174 0.47 7.94 -16.32
CA GLY A 174 -0.22 9.22 -16.50
C GLY A 174 0.35 10.37 -15.67
N GLN A 175 1.56 10.21 -15.16
CA GLN A 175 2.23 11.11 -14.24
C GLN A 175 3.44 11.74 -14.93
N ALA A 176 3.48 13.07 -14.98
CA ALA A 176 4.60 13.79 -15.56
C ALA A 176 5.90 13.45 -14.81
N GLY A 177 6.96 13.17 -15.57
CA GLY A 177 8.28 12.83 -15.02
C GLY A 177 8.50 11.35 -14.71
N LEU A 178 7.54 10.47 -15.04
CA LEU A 178 7.68 9.01 -14.92
C LEU A 178 7.34 8.33 -16.25
N ASN A 179 8.32 8.22 -17.17
CA ASN A 179 8.08 7.66 -18.51
C ASN A 179 8.95 6.44 -18.83
N GLN A 180 10.12 6.31 -18.20
CA GLN A 180 11.09 5.27 -18.54
C GLN A 180 11.87 4.79 -17.31
N PRO A 181 12.56 3.64 -17.40
CA PRO A 181 13.40 3.16 -16.31
C PRO A 181 14.45 4.19 -15.85
N GLY A 182 14.60 4.33 -14.53
CA GLY A 182 15.46 5.31 -13.88
C GLY A 182 14.81 6.67 -13.62
N ASP A 183 13.65 6.96 -14.22
CA ASP A 183 12.89 8.16 -13.89
C ASP A 183 12.43 8.10 -12.43
N ARG A 184 12.54 9.24 -11.74
CA ARG A 184 12.17 9.39 -10.34
C ARG A 184 11.22 10.55 -10.13
N LEU A 185 10.18 10.30 -9.35
CA LEU A 185 9.26 11.33 -8.88
C LEU A 185 9.33 11.38 -7.37
N ALA A 186 9.72 12.53 -6.82
CA ALA A 186 9.54 12.79 -5.41
C ALA A 186 8.04 12.83 -5.11
N ILE A 187 7.57 11.89 -4.29
CA ILE A 187 6.16 11.76 -3.92
C ILE A 187 5.89 12.35 -2.53
N GLY A 188 6.91 12.55 -1.68
CA GLY A 188 6.80 13.46 -0.54
C GLY A 188 7.63 13.09 0.68
N GLY A 189 7.41 13.84 1.77
CA GLY A 189 8.22 13.80 3.00
C GLY A 189 7.61 14.47 4.23
N GLU A 190 6.40 15.02 4.13
CA GLU A 190 5.70 15.62 5.28
C GLU A 190 4.24 15.13 5.33
N ALA A 191 3.99 14.28 6.34
CA ALA A 191 2.75 13.91 7.05
C ALA A 191 1.41 13.60 6.34
N SER A 192 1.13 13.97 5.10
CA SER A 192 -0.07 13.50 4.38
C SER A 192 0.01 13.91 2.92
N TRP A 193 0.05 12.95 2.00
CA TRP A 193 -0.12 13.22 0.58
C TRP A 193 -0.62 11.95 -0.12
N PRO A 194 -1.63 12.06 -0.99
CA PRO A 194 -1.97 11.00 -1.91
C PRO A 194 -0.99 10.99 -3.10
N PHE A 195 -0.60 9.80 -3.54
CA PHE A 195 -0.10 9.59 -4.90
C PHE A 195 -1.09 8.71 -5.66
N GLU A 196 -1.64 9.23 -6.75
CA GLU A 196 -2.76 8.62 -7.48
C GLU A 196 -2.31 8.33 -8.92
N PRO A 197 -1.55 7.24 -9.15
CA PRO A 197 -1.07 6.91 -10.48
C PRO A 197 -2.21 6.42 -11.37
N VAL A 198 -2.21 6.87 -12.61
CA VAL A 198 -3.01 6.25 -13.69
C VAL A 198 -2.05 5.52 -14.62
N PHE A 199 -2.10 4.20 -14.62
CA PHE A 199 -1.42 3.39 -15.64
C PHE A 199 -2.34 3.27 -16.85
N TRP A 200 -1.80 3.37 -18.06
CA TRP A 200 -2.62 3.30 -19.26
C TRP A 200 -1.91 2.67 -20.46
N THR A 201 -2.72 2.14 -21.37
CA THR A 201 -2.29 1.57 -22.65
C THR A 201 -3.27 1.95 -23.77
N ALA A 202 -2.94 1.62 -25.01
CA ALA A 202 -3.85 1.78 -26.14
C ALA A 202 -5.09 0.89 -25.97
N ASP A 203 -6.25 1.32 -26.49
CA ASP A 203 -7.51 0.57 -26.36
C ASP A 203 -7.53 -0.79 -27.07
N ASN A 204 -6.59 -0.99 -27.99
CA ASN A 204 -6.40 -2.21 -28.75
C ASN A 204 -5.19 -3.04 -28.31
N ALA A 205 -4.61 -2.74 -27.13
CA ALA A 205 -3.49 -3.50 -26.59
C ALA A 205 -3.84 -4.98 -26.36
N ALA A 206 -2.88 -5.87 -26.61
CA ALA A 206 -3.07 -7.28 -26.33
C ALA A 206 -3.17 -7.51 -24.81
N PRO A 207 -3.99 -8.47 -24.33
CA PRO A 207 -4.02 -8.82 -22.92
C PRO A 207 -2.63 -9.20 -22.39
N GLY A 208 -2.24 -8.61 -21.26
CA GLY A 208 -0.94 -8.86 -20.62
C GLY A 208 0.25 -8.13 -21.25
N ALA A 209 0.01 -7.16 -22.14
CA ALA A 209 1.03 -6.23 -22.64
C ALA A 209 1.42 -5.18 -21.59
#